data_AF-W9BE59-F1
#
_entry.id   AF-W9BE59-F1
#
_cell.length_a   1.000
_cell.length_b   1.000
_cell.length_c   1.000
_cell.angle_alpha   90.00
_cell.angle_beta   90.00
_cell.angle_gamma   90.00
#
_symmetry.space_group_name_H-M   'P 1'
#
loop_
_entity.id
_entity.type
_entity.pdbx_description
1 polymer ?
#
loop_
_entity_poly.entity_id
_entity_poly.type
_entity_poly.pdbx_seq_one_letter_code
_entity_poly.pdbx_strand_id
1 'polypeptide(L)'
;MNERLQELADSCQKNYGLDNYYLERYHLFRDDNSNVENAFLFSMEWVPRVVEGEVEEGLNPPGTAVIEIELESKKLRHFTFVQDANLVEEQFFPQLKDGSEAIIEWVEETTALEFGRQFQLKDEAENGLRFLAAADNIPVFPVGTIEVMFNEEGKLSQFSMDGSFPQEDQVKWEPFALTSSIVDPIILNQLQLLEIPIEEEERWLPVFGTTTTFITNDKQHIIPFEKAEMRDSYEIVDRNIEWDSEATEETFVPQEIDLSHEVSLEEALANKPDENKRPLTPEDIERSFEAVGAFTKEKYPEESGKWKLYAIFREHGYLIAEIWPKVQDKKVIQHKLKLFIDPATYRVLNFTDNEFILEMFNHFSEAESPVLTRDKAFEKLHSYIEITPVYIYEPNSETYQLCGKVDCSYGVNASTGDVILLDEL
;
A
#
# COMPACT_ATOMS: atom_id res chain seq x y z
N MET A 1 2.97 12.76 -30.33
CA MET A 1 3.89 12.00 -29.48
C MET A 1 5.33 12.35 -29.85
N ASN A 2 6.28 12.35 -28.89
CA ASN A 2 7.71 12.52 -29.17
C ASN A 2 8.31 11.22 -29.77
N GLU A 3 9.42 11.31 -30.51
CA GLU A 3 10.09 10.18 -31.18
C GLU A 3 10.37 9.00 -30.23
N ARG A 4 10.89 9.25 -29.01
CA ARG A 4 11.17 8.18 -28.03
C ARG A 4 9.90 7.41 -27.65
N LEU A 5 8.81 8.13 -27.37
CA LEU A 5 7.54 7.49 -27.02
C LEU A 5 6.91 6.77 -28.22
N GLN A 6 7.09 7.30 -29.44
CA GLN A 6 6.65 6.64 -30.67
C GLN A 6 7.35 5.30 -30.86
N GLU A 7 8.67 5.24 -30.69
CA GLU A 7 9.41 3.98 -30.78
C GLU A 7 8.95 2.94 -29.75
N LEU A 8 8.62 3.39 -28.53
CA LEU A 8 8.08 2.51 -27.49
C LEU A 8 6.70 1.99 -27.83
N ALA A 9 5.80 2.87 -28.31
CA ALA A 9 4.47 2.48 -28.74
C ALA A 9 4.51 1.51 -29.92
N ASP A 10 5.34 1.77 -30.93
CA ASP A 10 5.52 0.91 -32.09
C ASP A 10 6.10 -0.47 -31.67
N SER A 11 7.03 -0.49 -30.71
CA SER A 11 7.55 -1.73 -30.14
C SER A 11 6.47 -2.51 -29.38
N CYS A 12 5.64 -1.85 -28.59
CA CYS A 12 4.53 -2.48 -27.87
C CYS A 12 3.51 -3.03 -28.84
N GLN A 13 3.16 -2.26 -29.88
CA GLN A 13 2.21 -2.70 -30.89
C GLN A 13 2.63 -4.03 -31.52
N LYS A 14 3.92 -4.15 -31.86
CA LYS A 14 4.50 -5.35 -32.46
C LYS A 14 4.61 -6.51 -31.47
N ASN A 15 5.08 -6.24 -30.25
CA ASN A 15 5.35 -7.29 -29.25
C ASN A 15 4.07 -7.94 -28.72
N TYR A 16 2.96 -7.19 -28.69
CA TYR A 16 1.69 -7.61 -28.12
C TYR A 16 0.58 -7.83 -29.16
N GLY A 17 0.94 -7.94 -30.45
CA GLY A 17 0.00 -8.33 -31.51
C GLY A 17 -1.12 -7.33 -31.79
N LEU A 18 -0.86 -6.04 -31.63
CA LEU A 18 -1.84 -4.95 -31.73
C LEU A 18 -1.95 -4.38 -33.17
N ASP A 19 -1.69 -5.18 -34.20
CA ASP A 19 -1.73 -4.74 -35.60
C ASP A 19 -3.13 -4.24 -36.02
N ASN A 20 -4.18 -4.86 -35.47
CA ASN A 20 -5.58 -4.50 -35.70
C ASN A 20 -6.11 -3.42 -34.74
N TYR A 21 -5.21 -2.73 -34.04
CA TYR A 21 -5.53 -1.67 -33.10
C TYR A 21 -4.95 -0.33 -33.56
N TYR A 22 -5.39 0.74 -32.92
CA TYR A 22 -4.77 2.06 -33.02
C TYR A 22 -4.62 2.68 -31.63
N LEU A 23 -3.53 3.41 -31.41
CA LEU A 23 -3.30 4.14 -30.17
C LEU A 23 -4.22 5.36 -30.13
N GLU A 24 -5.13 5.42 -29.17
CA GLU A 24 -6.09 6.51 -29.00
C GLU A 24 -5.56 7.55 -28.01
N ARG A 25 -5.11 7.11 -26.83
CA ARG A 25 -4.59 7.97 -25.76
C ARG A 25 -3.34 7.37 -25.12
N TYR A 26 -2.57 8.25 -24.48
CA TYR A 26 -1.45 7.84 -23.65
C TYR A 26 -1.26 8.79 -22.48
N HIS A 27 -0.73 8.26 -21.40
CA HIS A 27 -0.45 8.98 -20.15
C HIS A 27 0.92 8.57 -19.62
N LEU A 28 1.53 9.44 -18.82
CA LEU A 28 2.78 9.16 -18.12
C LEU A 28 2.51 9.22 -16.62
N PHE A 29 2.89 8.20 -15.88
CA PHE A 29 2.70 8.14 -14.44
C PHE A 29 4.04 7.96 -13.73
N ARG A 30 4.11 8.38 -12.48
CA ARG A 30 5.19 7.95 -11.57
C ARG A 30 4.79 6.60 -10.93
N ASP A 31 5.75 5.69 -10.85
CA ASP A 31 5.57 4.40 -10.17
C ASP A 31 5.97 4.52 -8.71
N ASP A 32 4.98 4.82 -7.87
CA ASP A 32 5.15 4.97 -6.43
C ASP A 32 5.35 3.62 -5.72
N ASN A 33 4.98 2.50 -6.37
CA ASN A 33 5.07 1.15 -5.82
C ASN A 33 6.46 0.51 -5.98
N SER A 34 7.29 1.04 -6.88
CA SER A 34 8.65 0.53 -7.14
C SER A 34 9.68 1.03 -6.12
N ASN A 35 10.65 0.18 -5.77
CA ASN A 35 11.84 0.57 -5.01
C ASN A 35 12.89 1.24 -5.90
N VAL A 36 12.70 1.19 -7.22
CA VAL A 36 13.55 1.88 -8.17
C VAL A 36 13.32 3.38 -8.02
N GLU A 37 14.41 4.11 -7.83
CA GLU A 37 14.39 5.57 -7.84
C GLU A 37 13.98 6.04 -9.24
N ASN A 38 12.96 6.90 -9.33
CA ASN A 38 12.53 7.54 -10.58
C ASN A 38 11.97 6.59 -11.64
N ALA A 39 11.19 5.59 -11.21
CA ALA A 39 10.42 4.75 -12.12
C ALA A 39 9.21 5.54 -12.67
N PHE A 40 9.11 5.61 -14.00
CA PHE A 40 7.99 6.21 -14.72
C PHE A 40 7.32 5.17 -15.59
N LEU A 41 6.00 5.20 -15.64
CA LEU A 41 5.17 4.33 -16.47
C LEU A 41 4.69 5.09 -17.70
N PHE A 42 4.78 4.44 -18.85
CA PHE A 42 4.14 4.89 -20.08
C PHE A 42 2.90 4.02 -20.32
N SER A 43 1.73 4.60 -20.06
CA SER A 43 0.43 3.96 -20.21
C SER A 43 -0.17 4.31 -21.57
N MET A 44 -0.62 3.29 -22.29
CA MET A 44 -1.10 3.39 -23.67
C MET A 44 -2.44 2.70 -23.82
N GLU A 45 -3.43 3.41 -24.38
CA GLU A 45 -4.76 2.87 -24.65
C GLU A 45 -4.93 2.57 -26.15
N TRP A 46 -4.99 1.28 -26.48
CA TRP A 46 -5.11 0.78 -27.84
C TRP A 46 -6.53 0.32 -28.13
N VAL A 47 -7.22 1.01 -29.04
CA VAL A 47 -8.62 0.70 -29.38
C VAL A 47 -8.67 -0.23 -30.61
N PRO A 48 -9.51 -1.29 -30.60
CA PRO A 48 -9.66 -2.17 -31.76
C PRO A 48 -10.27 -1.45 -32.96
N ARG A 49 -9.74 -1.68 -34.16
CA ARG A 49 -10.27 -1.10 -35.41
C ARG A 49 -11.66 -1.62 -35.80
N VAL A 50 -12.14 -2.69 -35.15
CA VAL A 50 -13.46 -3.29 -35.38
C VAL A 50 -14.59 -2.51 -34.66
N VAL A 51 -14.24 -1.61 -33.74
CA VAL A 51 -15.23 -0.75 -33.08
C VAL A 51 -15.68 0.33 -34.06
N GLU A 52 -16.96 0.28 -34.46
CA GLU A 52 -17.58 1.30 -35.33
C GLU A 52 -18.22 2.40 -34.47
N GLY A 53 -17.79 3.66 -34.64
CA GLY A 53 -18.38 4.83 -33.97
C GLY A 53 -17.33 5.76 -33.35
N GLU A 54 -17.78 6.91 -32.82
CA GLU A 54 -16.95 7.73 -31.95
C GLU A 54 -16.85 7.05 -30.59
N VAL A 55 -15.63 6.92 -30.06
CA VAL A 55 -15.40 6.49 -28.68
C VAL A 55 -15.96 7.56 -27.75
N GLU A 56 -16.84 7.18 -26.83
CA GLU A 56 -17.41 8.10 -25.86
C GLU A 56 -16.30 8.68 -24.97
N GLU A 57 -16.36 9.99 -24.73
CA GLU A 57 -15.34 10.68 -23.93
C GLU A 57 -15.31 10.09 -22.51
N GLY A 58 -14.13 9.62 -22.09
CA GLY A 58 -13.93 9.02 -20.77
C GLY A 58 -14.27 7.53 -20.66
N LEU A 59 -14.69 6.85 -21.74
CA LEU A 59 -14.97 5.41 -21.72
C LEU A 59 -14.17 4.66 -22.79
N ASN A 60 -13.55 3.56 -22.39
CA ASN A 60 -12.89 2.65 -23.31
C ASN A 60 -13.89 1.58 -23.80
N PRO A 61 -14.00 1.33 -25.11
CA PRO A 61 -14.88 0.27 -25.62
C PRO A 61 -14.34 -1.12 -25.25
N PRO A 62 -15.20 -2.16 -25.30
CA PRO A 62 -14.78 -3.53 -25.06
C PRO A 62 -13.63 -3.95 -25.98
N GLY A 63 -12.63 -4.58 -25.39
CA GLY A 63 -11.44 -5.10 -26.07
C GLY A 63 -10.34 -4.10 -26.32
N THR A 64 -10.49 -2.84 -25.87
CA THR A 64 -9.36 -1.91 -25.73
C THR A 64 -8.28 -2.54 -24.86
N ALA A 65 -7.04 -2.53 -25.37
CA ALA A 65 -5.86 -2.98 -24.63
C ALA A 65 -5.21 -1.78 -23.95
N VAL A 66 -5.10 -1.81 -22.62
CA VAL A 66 -4.36 -0.83 -21.84
C VAL A 66 -3.04 -1.47 -21.45
N ILE A 67 -1.93 -0.86 -21.89
CA ILE A 67 -0.58 -1.39 -21.71
C ILE A 67 0.27 -0.36 -21.01
N GLU A 68 0.91 -0.78 -19.93
CA GLU A 68 1.84 0.06 -19.17
C GLU A 68 3.22 -0.58 -19.15
N ILE A 69 4.21 0.20 -19.58
CA ILE A 69 5.62 -0.21 -19.54
C ILE A 69 6.44 0.79 -18.73
N GLU A 70 7.50 0.32 -18.10
CA GLU A 70 8.48 1.20 -17.48
C GLU A 70 9.28 1.94 -18.57
N LEU A 71 9.35 3.27 -18.48
CA LEU A 71 9.87 4.15 -19.54
C LEU A 71 11.36 3.92 -19.86
N GLU A 72 12.16 3.56 -18.85
CA GLU A 72 13.61 3.35 -18.99
C GLU A 72 13.96 1.89 -19.33
N SER A 73 13.43 0.92 -18.57
CA SER A 73 13.75 -0.49 -18.78
C SER A 73 12.95 -1.14 -19.92
N LYS A 74 11.83 -0.52 -20.33
CA LYS A 74 10.86 -1.03 -21.32
C LYS A 74 10.14 -2.31 -20.87
N LYS A 75 10.25 -2.69 -19.60
CA LYS A 75 9.59 -3.87 -19.05
C LYS A 75 8.10 -3.63 -18.92
N LEU A 76 7.31 -4.68 -19.19
CA LEU A 76 5.87 -4.68 -18.98
C LEU A 76 5.56 -4.60 -17.49
N ARG A 77 4.64 -3.71 -17.12
CA ARG A 77 4.13 -3.57 -15.75
C ARG A 77 2.67 -3.97 -15.67
N HIS A 78 1.88 -3.52 -16.62
CA HIS A 78 0.45 -3.81 -16.65
C HIS A 78 -0.01 -4.05 -18.08
N PHE A 79 -0.94 -4.97 -18.22
CA PHE A 79 -1.66 -5.25 -19.45
C PHE A 79 -3.09 -5.62 -19.06
N THR A 80 -4.10 -4.98 -19.66
CA THR A 80 -5.50 -5.40 -19.48
C THR A 80 -6.32 -5.20 -20.75
N PHE A 81 -7.28 -6.09 -20.98
CA PHE A 81 -8.32 -5.93 -21.99
C PHE A 81 -9.63 -5.50 -21.34
N VAL A 82 -10.17 -4.36 -21.76
CA VAL A 82 -11.43 -3.84 -21.24
C VAL A 82 -12.57 -4.83 -21.48
N GLN A 83 -13.31 -5.16 -20.42
CA GLN A 83 -14.36 -6.19 -20.40
C GLN A 83 -13.87 -7.60 -20.79
N ASP A 84 -12.62 -7.93 -20.46
CA ASP A 84 -12.00 -9.25 -20.68
C ASP A 84 -11.98 -9.70 -22.16
N ALA A 85 -12.18 -8.77 -23.10
CA ALA A 85 -12.35 -9.04 -24.51
C ALA A 85 -11.02 -9.00 -25.28
N ASN A 86 -10.22 -10.06 -25.16
CA ASN A 86 -8.97 -10.20 -25.90
C ASN A 86 -9.21 -10.56 -27.39
N LEU A 87 -8.89 -9.63 -28.31
CA LEU A 87 -9.00 -9.81 -29.77
C LEU A 87 -7.65 -10.09 -30.46
N VAL A 88 -6.57 -10.24 -29.69
CA VAL A 88 -5.23 -10.55 -30.20
C VAL A 88 -5.13 -12.04 -30.54
N GLU A 89 -4.27 -12.39 -31.50
CA GLU A 89 -4.01 -13.78 -31.88
C GLU A 89 -3.40 -14.59 -30.73
N GLU A 90 -3.77 -15.87 -30.60
CA GLU A 90 -3.39 -16.73 -29.45
C GLU A 90 -1.87 -16.87 -29.24
N GLN A 91 -1.04 -16.62 -30.26
CA GLN A 91 0.41 -16.82 -30.18
C GLN A 91 1.17 -15.76 -29.38
N PHE A 92 0.53 -14.63 -29.03
CA PHE A 92 1.19 -13.52 -28.33
C PHE A 92 1.14 -13.65 -26.81
N PHE A 93 0.23 -14.46 -26.27
CA PHE A 93 -0.01 -14.59 -24.83
C PHE A 93 -0.23 -16.06 -24.45
N PRO A 94 0.11 -16.45 -23.21
CA PRO A 94 -0.23 -17.78 -22.71
C PRO A 94 -1.76 -17.94 -22.71
N GLN A 95 -2.19 -19.19 -22.74
CA GLN A 95 -3.59 -19.57 -22.59
C GLN A 95 -3.75 -20.37 -21.30
N LEU A 96 -4.92 -20.28 -20.67
CA LEU A 96 -5.20 -21.04 -19.45
C LEU A 96 -5.04 -22.56 -19.66
N LYS A 97 -5.37 -23.04 -20.87
CA LYS A 97 -5.23 -24.45 -21.28
C LYS A 97 -3.78 -24.94 -21.33
N ASP A 98 -2.79 -24.04 -21.36
CA ASP A 98 -1.37 -24.38 -21.41
C ASP A 98 -0.86 -24.88 -20.05
N GLY A 99 -1.60 -24.55 -18.98
CA GLY A 99 -1.31 -24.97 -17.61
C GLY A 99 -0.28 -24.08 -16.91
N SER A 100 -0.21 -24.26 -15.60
CA SER A 100 0.53 -23.36 -14.68
C SER A 100 2.03 -23.32 -14.95
N GLU A 101 2.65 -24.42 -15.38
CA GLU A 101 4.09 -24.44 -15.75
C GLU A 101 4.39 -23.51 -16.93
N ALA A 102 3.57 -23.55 -18.00
CA ALA A 102 3.76 -22.68 -19.17
C ALA A 102 3.50 -21.21 -18.83
N ILE A 103 2.54 -20.93 -17.94
CA ILE A 103 2.26 -19.58 -17.47
C ILE A 103 3.44 -19.04 -16.64
N ILE A 104 4.03 -19.87 -15.78
CA ILE A 104 5.23 -19.51 -15.01
C ILE A 104 6.39 -19.20 -15.97
N GLU A 105 6.66 -20.06 -16.95
CA GLU A 105 7.71 -19.82 -17.96
C GLU A 105 7.49 -18.49 -18.69
N TRP A 106 6.25 -18.18 -19.08
CA TRP A 106 5.91 -16.91 -19.71
C TRP A 106 6.15 -15.70 -18.77
N VAL A 107 5.85 -15.83 -17.48
CA VAL A 107 6.14 -14.77 -16.49
C VAL A 107 7.65 -14.59 -16.35
N GLU A 108 8.44 -15.66 -16.26
CA GLU A 108 9.90 -15.57 -16.19
C GLU A 108 10.50 -14.89 -17.44
N GLU A 109 10.03 -15.26 -18.64
CA GLU A 109 10.47 -14.63 -19.89
C GLU A 109 10.08 -13.15 -19.97
N THR A 110 8.87 -12.81 -19.52
CA THR A 110 8.33 -11.44 -19.59
C THR A 110 9.00 -10.50 -18.59
N THR A 111 9.30 -11.00 -17.38
CA THR A 111 9.79 -10.18 -16.27
C THR A 111 11.31 -10.26 -16.06
N ALA A 112 11.95 -11.31 -16.61
CA ALA A 112 13.31 -11.75 -16.32
C ALA A 112 13.54 -12.07 -14.83
N LEU A 113 12.50 -12.51 -14.13
CA LEU A 113 12.55 -13.01 -12.76
C LEU A 113 12.61 -14.54 -12.77
N GLU A 114 13.11 -15.14 -11.69
CA GLU A 114 13.20 -16.59 -11.51
C GLU A 114 12.17 -17.11 -10.48
N PHE A 115 11.35 -18.08 -10.89
CA PHE A 115 10.34 -18.72 -10.04
C PHE A 115 10.99 -19.55 -8.93
N GLY A 116 10.43 -19.48 -7.72
CA GLY A 116 10.98 -20.09 -6.50
C GLY A 116 12.17 -19.33 -5.91
N ARG A 117 12.75 -18.36 -6.64
CA ARG A 117 13.82 -17.50 -6.13
C ARG A 117 13.35 -16.08 -5.85
N GLN A 118 12.75 -15.43 -6.83
CA GLN A 118 12.34 -14.02 -6.76
C GLN A 118 10.83 -13.85 -6.61
N PHE A 119 10.06 -14.87 -6.99
CA PHE A 119 8.61 -14.91 -6.80
C PHE A 119 8.14 -16.36 -6.61
N GLN A 120 6.98 -16.54 -5.99
CA GLN A 120 6.38 -17.84 -5.72
C GLN A 120 4.87 -17.81 -5.93
N LEU A 121 4.31 -18.96 -6.33
CA LEU A 121 2.86 -19.12 -6.51
C LEU A 121 2.18 -19.02 -5.13
N LYS A 122 1.21 -18.12 -5.03
CA LYS A 122 0.41 -17.92 -3.83
C LYS A 122 -0.95 -18.57 -3.97
N ASP A 123 -1.66 -18.25 -5.05
CA ASP A 123 -2.99 -18.77 -5.34
C ASP A 123 -3.08 -19.21 -6.81
N GLU A 124 -3.79 -20.32 -7.03
CA GLU A 124 -4.16 -20.84 -8.34
C GLU A 124 -5.68 -20.97 -8.37
N ALA A 125 -6.33 -20.02 -9.03
CA ALA A 125 -7.78 -19.96 -9.18
C ALA A 125 -8.21 -20.55 -10.54
N GLU A 126 -9.51 -20.79 -10.72
CA GLU A 126 -10.04 -21.31 -11.99
C GLU A 126 -9.74 -20.39 -13.18
N ASN A 127 -9.56 -19.09 -12.93
CA ASN A 127 -9.38 -18.06 -13.95
C ASN A 127 -8.01 -17.37 -13.92
N GLY A 128 -7.04 -17.84 -13.14
CA GLY A 128 -5.75 -17.16 -13.07
C GLY A 128 -4.80 -17.62 -11.98
N LEU A 129 -3.58 -17.07 -12.03
CA LEU A 129 -2.50 -17.33 -11.09
C LEU A 129 -2.08 -16.01 -10.42
N ARG A 130 -1.82 -16.10 -9.12
CA ARG A 130 -1.28 -15.00 -8.32
C ARG A 130 0.04 -15.41 -7.70
N PHE A 131 1.05 -14.56 -7.87
CA PHE A 131 2.39 -14.77 -7.33
C PHE A 131 2.77 -13.64 -6.38
N LEU A 132 3.61 -13.95 -5.40
CA LEU A 132 4.18 -12.99 -4.47
C LEU A 132 5.70 -12.97 -4.59
N ALA A 133 6.29 -11.78 -4.43
CA ALA A 133 7.72 -11.60 -4.36
C ALA A 133 8.32 -12.36 -3.16
N ALA A 134 9.50 -12.93 -3.38
CA ALA A 134 10.24 -13.69 -2.40
C ALA A 134 11.75 -13.55 -2.64
N ALA A 135 12.55 -13.94 -1.66
CA ALA A 135 13.97 -14.24 -1.82
C ALA A 135 14.22 -15.65 -1.28
N ASP A 136 14.48 -16.61 -2.17
CA ASP A 136 14.70 -18.03 -1.84
C ASP A 136 13.56 -18.62 -0.98
N ASN A 137 12.32 -18.48 -1.46
CA ASN A 137 11.07 -18.89 -0.78
C ASN A 137 10.73 -18.13 0.52
N ILE A 138 11.55 -17.17 0.94
CA ILE A 138 11.22 -16.28 2.07
C ILE A 138 10.47 -15.06 1.53
N PRO A 139 9.26 -14.73 2.01
CA PRO A 139 8.51 -13.56 1.56
C PRO A 139 9.29 -12.25 1.77
N VAL A 140 8.99 -11.24 0.95
CA VAL A 140 9.49 -9.88 1.14
C VAL A 140 8.40 -8.91 1.55
N PHE A 141 8.78 -7.83 2.22
CA PHE A 141 7.91 -6.74 2.63
C PHE A 141 8.56 -5.36 2.34
N PRO A 142 7.81 -4.38 1.79
CA PRO A 142 6.45 -4.51 1.24
C PRO A 142 6.35 -5.57 0.13
N VAL A 143 5.18 -6.18 -0.01
CA VAL A 143 5.01 -7.33 -0.90
C VAL A 143 4.91 -6.88 -2.36
N GLY A 144 5.72 -7.49 -3.23
CA GLY A 144 5.52 -7.43 -4.67
C GLY A 144 4.55 -8.51 -5.13
N THR A 145 3.74 -8.24 -6.14
CA THR A 145 2.71 -9.16 -6.64
C THR A 145 2.75 -9.26 -8.15
N ILE A 146 2.52 -10.46 -8.68
CA ILE A 146 2.27 -10.69 -10.11
C ILE A 146 0.92 -11.37 -10.24
N GLU A 147 0.05 -10.85 -11.08
CA GLU A 147 -1.27 -11.44 -11.35
C GLU A 147 -1.40 -11.72 -12.84
N VAL A 148 -1.89 -12.92 -13.17
CA VAL A 148 -2.16 -13.37 -14.54
C VAL A 148 -3.57 -13.93 -14.58
N MET A 149 -4.48 -13.22 -15.26
CA MET A 149 -5.90 -13.57 -15.32
C MET A 149 -6.34 -13.87 -16.75
N PHE A 150 -7.31 -14.78 -16.85
CA PHE A 150 -7.87 -15.25 -18.10
C PHE A 150 -9.39 -15.06 -18.11
N ASN A 151 -9.93 -14.84 -19.31
CA ASN A 151 -11.37 -14.77 -19.52
C ASN A 151 -12.00 -16.18 -19.63
N GLU A 152 -13.32 -16.24 -19.80
CA GLU A 152 -14.06 -17.51 -19.90
C GLU A 152 -13.63 -18.40 -21.09
N GLU A 153 -13.02 -17.82 -22.13
CA GLU A 153 -12.46 -18.56 -23.27
C GLU A 153 -11.05 -19.08 -23.00
N GLY A 154 -10.45 -18.75 -21.86
CA GLY A 154 -9.09 -19.11 -21.48
C GLY A 154 -8.01 -18.24 -22.10
N LYS A 155 -8.36 -17.08 -22.68
CA LYS A 155 -7.40 -16.09 -23.20
C LYS A 155 -7.01 -15.12 -22.10
N LEU A 156 -5.76 -14.65 -22.12
CA LEU A 156 -5.28 -13.62 -21.18
C LEU A 156 -6.20 -12.39 -21.22
N SER A 157 -6.75 -12.00 -20.08
CA SER A 157 -7.50 -10.76 -19.90
C SER A 157 -6.67 -9.70 -19.18
N GLN A 158 -5.81 -10.11 -18.24
CA GLN A 158 -4.97 -9.18 -17.47
C GLN A 158 -3.61 -9.80 -17.09
N PHE A 159 -2.58 -8.96 -17.11
CA PHE A 159 -1.31 -9.16 -16.43
C PHE A 159 -0.99 -7.90 -15.61
N SER A 160 -0.55 -8.05 -14.37
CA SER A 160 0.03 -6.94 -13.60
C SER A 160 1.23 -7.40 -12.79
N MET A 161 2.21 -6.51 -12.63
CA MET A 161 3.38 -6.70 -11.79
C MET A 161 3.63 -5.44 -10.97
N ASP A 162 3.21 -5.50 -9.72
CA ASP A 162 3.25 -4.40 -8.76
C ASP A 162 4.28 -4.65 -7.66
N GLY A 163 4.83 -3.58 -7.12
CA GLY A 163 5.83 -3.64 -6.06
C GLY A 163 7.23 -4.04 -6.56
N SER A 164 8.04 -4.55 -5.64
CA SER A 164 9.46 -4.80 -5.87
C SER A 164 9.87 -6.25 -5.67
N PHE A 165 10.80 -6.69 -6.52
CA PHE A 165 11.33 -8.06 -6.54
C PHE A 165 12.85 -7.98 -6.31
N PRO A 166 13.36 -8.53 -5.18
CA PRO A 166 14.76 -8.39 -4.81
C PRO A 166 15.70 -9.09 -5.80
N GLN A 167 16.85 -8.47 -6.07
CA GLN A 167 17.99 -9.13 -6.70
C GLN A 167 18.88 -9.81 -5.65
N GLU A 168 19.66 -10.82 -6.06
CA GLU A 168 20.48 -11.63 -5.14
C GLU A 168 21.49 -10.79 -4.34
N ASP A 169 22.06 -9.76 -4.95
CA ASP A 169 23.02 -8.84 -4.34
C ASP A 169 22.38 -7.81 -3.40
N GLN A 170 21.05 -7.64 -3.47
CA GLN A 170 20.29 -6.79 -2.56
C GLN A 170 19.87 -7.54 -1.29
N VAL A 171 20.03 -8.86 -1.21
CA VAL A 171 19.58 -9.66 -0.06
C VAL A 171 20.72 -9.90 0.91
N LYS A 172 20.50 -9.54 2.18
CA LYS A 172 21.43 -9.89 3.26
C LYS A 172 21.15 -11.30 3.76
N TRP A 173 21.94 -12.26 3.29
CA TRP A 173 21.82 -13.68 3.63
C TRP A 173 22.33 -13.98 5.04
N GLU A 174 21.45 -14.50 5.90
CA GLU A 174 21.78 -14.95 7.26
C GLU A 174 20.74 -15.98 7.76
N PRO A 175 21.10 -16.85 8.72
CA PRO A 175 20.14 -17.79 9.30
C PRO A 175 19.11 -17.07 10.18
N PHE A 176 17.87 -17.55 10.15
CA PHE A 176 16.81 -17.06 11.03
C PHE A 176 17.09 -17.44 12.49
N ALA A 177 17.09 -16.46 13.39
CA ALA A 177 17.58 -16.59 14.76
C ALA A 177 16.55 -16.25 15.86
N LEU A 178 15.33 -15.88 15.47
CA LEU A 178 14.24 -15.57 16.39
C LEU A 178 13.56 -16.84 16.90
N THR A 179 13.19 -16.83 18.18
CA THR A 179 12.52 -17.93 18.88
C THR A 179 11.40 -17.37 19.74
N SER A 180 10.40 -18.17 20.09
CA SER A 180 9.27 -17.73 20.93
C SER A 180 9.75 -17.07 22.24
N SER A 181 10.78 -17.62 22.88
CA SER A 181 11.34 -17.02 24.12
C SER A 181 11.83 -15.58 23.98
N ILE A 182 12.21 -15.15 22.77
CA ILE A 182 12.65 -13.77 22.47
C ILE A 182 11.43 -12.89 22.20
N VAL A 183 10.44 -13.44 21.49
CA VAL A 183 9.32 -12.69 20.94
C VAL A 183 8.15 -12.58 21.92
N ASP A 184 7.94 -13.58 22.80
CA ASP A 184 6.83 -13.60 23.77
C ASP A 184 6.74 -12.33 24.63
N PRO A 185 7.84 -11.78 25.19
CA PRO A 185 7.78 -10.53 25.94
C PRO A 185 7.40 -9.32 25.08
N ILE A 186 7.75 -9.34 23.79
CA ILE A 186 7.43 -8.28 22.83
C ILE A 186 5.93 -8.32 22.52
N ILE A 187 5.40 -9.50 22.17
CA ILE A 187 3.97 -9.68 21.88
C ILE A 187 3.11 -9.32 23.11
N LEU A 188 3.50 -9.76 24.31
CA LEU A 188 2.76 -9.44 25.53
C LEU A 188 2.67 -7.93 25.78
N ASN A 189 3.71 -7.18 25.39
CA ASN A 189 3.70 -5.71 25.48
C ASN A 189 2.86 -5.05 24.38
N GLN A 190 2.76 -5.67 23.21
CA GLN A 190 1.94 -5.20 22.08
C GLN A 190 0.47 -5.59 22.20
N LEU A 191 0.13 -6.58 23.01
CA LEU A 191 -1.25 -7.00 23.21
C LEU A 191 -2.10 -5.86 23.81
N GLN A 192 -3.08 -5.40 23.06
CA GLN A 192 -3.96 -4.29 23.41
C GLN A 192 -5.41 -4.78 23.52
N LEU A 193 -6.19 -4.07 24.34
CA LEU A 193 -7.63 -4.22 24.36
C LEU A 193 -8.23 -3.25 23.34
N LEU A 194 -8.83 -3.82 22.29
CA LEU A 194 -9.47 -3.12 21.20
C LEU A 194 -10.98 -3.38 21.24
N GLU A 195 -11.75 -2.49 20.63
CA GLU A 195 -13.18 -2.63 20.42
C GLU A 195 -13.44 -2.68 18.91
N ILE A 196 -13.98 -3.81 18.44
CA ILE A 196 -14.23 -4.08 17.03
C ILE A 196 -15.74 -3.99 16.79
N PRO A 197 -16.21 -3.28 15.74
CA PRO A 197 -17.64 -3.19 15.45
C PRO A 197 -18.11 -4.52 14.83
N ILE A 198 -19.17 -5.11 15.37
CA ILE A 198 -19.81 -6.30 14.80
C ILE A 198 -21.13 -5.87 14.17
N GLU A 199 -21.16 -5.81 12.83
CA GLU A 199 -22.30 -5.24 12.10
C GLU A 199 -23.57 -6.06 12.28
N GLU A 200 -23.48 -7.39 12.22
CA GLU A 200 -24.64 -8.28 12.38
C GLU A 200 -25.33 -8.14 13.76
N GLU A 201 -24.57 -7.73 14.77
CA GLU A 201 -25.04 -7.59 16.15
C GLU A 201 -25.26 -6.13 16.58
N GLU A 202 -24.94 -5.15 15.73
CA GLU A 202 -24.96 -3.71 16.02
C GLU A 202 -24.33 -3.37 17.39
N ARG A 203 -23.14 -3.91 17.65
CA ARG A 203 -22.43 -3.69 18.92
C ARG A 203 -20.91 -3.67 18.77
N TRP A 204 -20.26 -3.05 19.74
CA TRP A 204 -18.81 -3.13 19.90
C TRP A 204 -18.43 -4.40 20.68
N LEU A 205 -17.46 -5.15 20.15
CA LEU A 205 -16.91 -6.34 20.78
C LEU A 205 -15.53 -6.01 21.38
N PRO A 206 -15.34 -6.17 22.71
CA PRO A 206 -14.03 -5.98 23.31
C PRO A 206 -13.14 -7.20 23.04
N VAL A 207 -11.98 -6.99 22.44
CA VAL A 207 -11.08 -8.05 22.00
C VAL A 207 -9.65 -7.71 22.42
N PHE A 208 -8.96 -8.66 23.04
CA PHE A 208 -7.52 -8.61 23.14
C PHE A 208 -6.90 -9.10 21.83
N GLY A 209 -6.09 -8.26 21.19
CA GLY A 209 -5.42 -8.54 19.94
C GLY A 209 -4.07 -7.83 19.82
N THR A 210 -3.30 -8.21 18.82
CA THR A 210 -2.00 -7.59 18.50
C THR A 210 -2.02 -7.14 17.05
N THR A 211 -1.30 -6.08 16.73
CA THR A 211 -1.03 -5.69 15.35
C THR A 211 0.20 -6.41 14.82
N THR A 212 0.30 -6.49 13.50
CA THR A 212 1.50 -6.98 12.83
C THR A 212 2.70 -6.11 13.22
N THR A 213 3.81 -6.76 13.58
CA THR A 213 5.08 -6.08 13.79
C THR A 213 6.21 -6.88 13.19
N PHE A 214 7.33 -6.22 12.97
CA PHE A 214 8.54 -6.88 12.52
C PHE A 214 9.65 -6.73 13.55
N ILE A 215 10.42 -7.80 13.74
CA ILE A 215 11.54 -7.82 14.67
C ILE A 215 12.81 -8.12 13.88
N THR A 216 13.82 -7.28 14.02
CA THR A 216 15.11 -7.50 13.36
C THR A 216 15.74 -8.80 13.84
N ASN A 217 16.38 -9.54 12.94
CA ASN A 217 16.94 -10.85 13.25
C ASN A 217 18.12 -10.79 14.26
N ASP A 218 18.72 -9.61 14.44
CA ASP A 218 19.70 -9.31 15.49
C ASP A 218 19.10 -9.09 16.89
N LYS A 219 17.77 -9.08 17.00
CA LYS A 219 16.96 -9.00 18.24
C LYS A 219 16.98 -7.62 18.91
N GLN A 220 17.40 -6.58 18.19
CA GLN A 220 17.60 -5.26 18.79
C GLN A 220 16.44 -4.29 18.54
N HIS A 221 15.73 -4.41 17.42
CA HIS A 221 14.77 -3.41 16.98
C HIS A 221 13.42 -4.02 16.61
N ILE A 222 12.37 -3.25 16.90
CA ILE A 222 11.01 -3.52 16.47
C ILE A 222 10.68 -2.47 15.40
N ILE A 223 10.20 -2.92 14.26
CA ILE A 223 9.77 -2.08 13.15
C ILE A 223 8.23 -2.14 13.10
N PRO A 224 7.54 -1.02 13.36
CA PRO A 224 6.09 -0.92 13.19
C PRO A 224 5.67 -1.20 11.74
N PHE A 225 4.45 -1.69 11.54
CA PHE A 225 3.94 -2.00 10.21
C PHE A 225 3.96 -0.78 9.27
N GLU A 226 3.47 0.36 9.77
CA GLU A 226 3.38 1.61 9.01
C GLU A 226 4.76 2.09 8.56
N LYS A 227 5.78 1.94 9.42
CA LYS A 227 7.16 2.30 9.07
C LYS A 227 7.74 1.33 8.03
N ALA A 228 7.42 0.05 8.11
CA ALA A 228 7.85 -0.91 7.10
C ALA A 228 7.16 -0.69 5.75
N GLU A 229 5.92 -0.19 5.76
CA GLU A 229 5.12 0.10 4.56
C GLU A 229 5.55 1.41 3.89
N MET A 230 5.58 2.51 4.66
CA MET A 230 5.87 3.87 4.19
C MET A 230 7.37 4.24 4.21
N ARG A 231 8.23 3.40 4.82
CA ARG A 231 9.70 3.54 4.82
C ARG A 231 10.18 4.85 5.45
N ASP A 232 11.24 5.45 4.89
CA ASP A 232 11.90 6.66 5.40
C ASP A 232 11.10 7.95 5.19
N SER A 233 9.97 7.88 4.48
CA SER A 233 9.08 9.02 4.36
C SER A 233 8.19 9.18 5.58
N TYR A 234 8.15 8.23 6.52
CA TYR A 234 7.26 8.24 7.69
C TYR A 234 8.00 8.40 9.01
N GLU A 235 7.62 9.42 9.80
CA GLU A 235 8.17 9.67 11.13
C GLU A 235 7.07 9.86 12.18
N ILE A 236 7.21 9.13 13.30
CA ILE A 236 6.36 9.28 14.48
C ILE A 236 6.87 10.46 15.30
N VAL A 237 6.01 11.45 15.50
CA VAL A 237 6.33 12.68 16.24
C VAL A 237 5.77 12.66 17.65
N ASP A 238 4.52 12.19 17.81
CA ASP A 238 3.77 12.09 19.08
C ASP A 238 3.90 13.34 19.98
N ARG A 239 3.54 14.52 19.43
CA ARG A 239 3.66 15.82 20.09
C ARG A 239 2.31 16.49 20.30
N ASN A 240 2.02 16.90 21.54
CA ASN A 240 0.79 17.60 21.88
C ASN A 240 0.69 18.97 21.18
N ILE A 241 -0.52 19.33 20.77
CA ILE A 241 -0.84 20.61 20.14
C ILE A 241 -1.57 21.49 21.15
N GLU A 242 -0.93 22.57 21.58
CA GLU A 242 -1.43 23.47 22.62
C GLU A 242 -1.18 24.93 22.22
N TRP A 243 -2.14 25.81 22.50
CA TRP A 243 -2.03 27.25 22.28
C TRP A 243 -2.70 28.05 23.41
N ASP A 244 -2.13 29.22 23.73
CA ASP A 244 -2.57 30.08 24.84
C ASP A 244 -3.44 31.27 24.41
N SER A 245 -3.51 31.56 23.12
CA SER A 245 -4.11 32.81 22.59
C SER A 245 -5.49 32.58 22.00
N GLU A 246 -6.36 33.59 22.12
CA GLU A 246 -7.70 33.59 21.53
C GLU A 246 -7.64 33.28 20.03
N ALA A 247 -8.67 32.56 19.58
CA ALA A 247 -8.83 32.15 18.20
C ALA A 247 -8.99 33.34 17.26
N THR A 248 -8.45 33.20 16.06
CA THR A 248 -8.72 34.11 14.95
C THR A 248 -10.10 33.80 14.38
N GLU A 249 -10.87 34.84 13.98
CA GLU A 249 -12.17 34.68 13.31
C GLU A 249 -12.06 34.13 11.88
N GLU A 250 -10.84 33.89 11.38
CA GLU A 250 -10.59 33.38 10.04
C GLU A 250 -10.84 31.86 10.01
N THR A 251 -11.89 31.46 9.30
CA THR A 251 -12.14 30.05 8.97
C THR A 251 -11.21 29.58 7.88
N PHE A 252 -10.55 28.45 8.12
CA PHE A 252 -9.79 27.71 7.11
C PHE A 252 -10.66 27.40 5.88
N VAL A 253 -10.14 27.69 4.68
CA VAL A 253 -10.77 27.39 3.40
C VAL A 253 -9.92 26.35 2.67
N PRO A 254 -10.41 25.11 2.48
CA PRO A 254 -9.71 24.09 1.72
C PRO A 254 -9.43 24.54 0.29
N GLN A 255 -8.24 24.20 -0.20
CA GLN A 255 -7.82 24.38 -1.58
C GLN A 255 -7.91 23.06 -2.33
N GLU A 256 -8.14 23.14 -3.64
CA GLU A 256 -8.04 21.99 -4.52
C GLU A 256 -6.58 21.49 -4.52
N ILE A 257 -6.42 20.18 -4.34
CA ILE A 257 -5.13 19.49 -4.35
C ILE A 257 -5.15 18.46 -5.46
N ASP A 258 -3.98 18.19 -6.04
CA ASP A 258 -3.82 17.19 -7.08
C ASP A 258 -3.25 15.92 -6.47
N LEU A 259 -4.06 14.86 -6.45
CA LEU A 259 -3.66 13.53 -5.96
C LEU A 259 -3.33 12.59 -7.13
N SER A 260 -3.31 13.09 -8.37
CA SER A 260 -2.93 12.30 -9.54
C SER A 260 -1.46 11.90 -9.49
N HIS A 261 -1.17 10.70 -9.98
CA HIS A 261 0.21 10.25 -10.22
C HIS A 261 0.70 10.61 -11.63
N GLU A 262 -0.12 11.29 -12.44
CA GLU A 262 0.22 11.68 -13.80
C GLU A 262 1.32 12.75 -13.80
N VAL A 263 2.34 12.57 -14.64
CA VAL A 263 3.48 13.47 -14.75
C VAL A 263 3.61 14.03 -16.16
N SER A 264 4.22 15.20 -16.27
CA SER A 264 4.51 15.78 -17.58
C SER A 264 5.62 15.01 -18.32
N LEU A 265 5.61 15.09 -19.66
CA LEU A 265 6.68 14.51 -20.48
C LEU A 265 8.06 15.06 -20.12
N GLU A 266 8.15 16.35 -19.81
CA GLU A 266 9.42 16.98 -19.43
C GLU A 266 9.96 16.39 -18.13
N GLU A 267 9.09 16.06 -17.19
CA GLU A 267 9.47 15.47 -15.90
C GLU A 267 9.95 14.04 -16.01
N ALA A 268 9.20 13.23 -16.76
CA ALA A 268 9.57 11.84 -17.03
C ALA A 268 10.91 11.76 -17.78
N LEU A 269 11.12 12.62 -18.79
CA LEU A 269 12.37 12.64 -19.55
C LEU A 269 13.56 13.24 -18.77
N ALA A 270 13.31 14.16 -17.83
CA ALA A 270 14.35 14.72 -16.97
C ALA A 270 14.76 13.77 -15.83
N ASN A 271 14.07 12.63 -15.68
CA ASN A 271 14.27 11.65 -14.62
C ASN A 271 14.27 12.31 -13.22
N LYS A 272 13.31 13.21 -12.97
CA LYS A 272 13.30 13.99 -11.71
C LYS A 272 13.13 13.06 -10.49
N PRO A 273 13.93 13.26 -9.42
CA PRO A 273 13.79 12.59 -8.13
C PRO A 273 12.35 12.47 -7.67
N ASP A 274 12.03 11.33 -7.06
CA ASP A 274 10.76 11.13 -6.37
C ASP A 274 10.79 11.80 -5.00
N GLU A 275 10.14 12.96 -4.89
CA GLU A 275 10.05 13.68 -3.62
C GLU A 275 9.30 12.88 -2.54
N ASN A 276 8.43 11.91 -2.90
CA ASN A 276 7.75 11.06 -1.91
C ASN A 276 8.71 10.12 -1.18
N LYS A 277 9.80 9.71 -1.85
CA LYS A 277 10.82 8.80 -1.29
C LYS A 277 11.91 9.54 -0.52
N ARG A 278 11.88 10.87 -0.53
CA ARG A 278 12.87 11.69 0.17
C ARG A 278 12.63 11.64 1.68
N PRO A 279 13.67 11.34 2.49
CA PRO A 279 13.55 11.36 3.94
C PRO A 279 13.06 12.72 4.47
N LEU A 280 12.25 12.67 5.52
CA LEU A 280 11.83 13.88 6.23
C LEU A 280 13.04 14.55 6.90
N THR A 281 13.15 15.87 6.75
CA THR A 281 14.15 16.66 7.43
C THR A 281 13.62 17.18 8.78
N PRO A 282 14.50 17.55 9.74
CA PRO A 282 14.06 18.20 10.97
C PRO A 282 13.28 19.51 10.73
N GLU A 283 13.57 20.21 9.63
CA GLU A 283 12.82 21.39 9.22
C GLU A 283 11.40 21.02 8.78
N ASP A 284 11.24 19.94 8.00
CA ASP A 284 9.92 19.44 7.59
C ASP A 284 9.03 19.18 8.81
N ILE A 285 9.60 18.54 9.85
CA ILE A 285 8.89 18.20 11.08
C ILE A 285 8.46 19.44 11.85
N GLU A 286 9.38 20.36 12.15
CA GLU A 286 9.06 21.54 12.96
C GLU A 286 8.11 22.51 12.24
N ARG A 287 8.32 22.73 10.93
CA ARG A 287 7.47 23.64 10.14
C ARG A 287 6.08 23.06 9.92
N SER A 288 5.97 21.75 9.73
CA SER A 288 4.67 21.08 9.67
C SER A 288 3.95 21.13 11.02
N PHE A 289 4.67 20.97 12.14
CA PHE A 289 4.08 21.13 13.47
C PHE A 289 3.54 22.55 13.71
N GLU A 290 4.26 23.59 13.28
CA GLU A 290 3.77 24.98 13.32
C GLU A 290 2.49 25.15 12.48
N ALA A 291 2.48 24.60 11.26
CA ALA A 291 1.34 24.68 10.34
C ALA A 291 0.11 23.94 10.87
N VAL A 292 0.31 22.75 11.43
CA VAL A 292 -0.70 21.96 12.13
C VAL A 292 -1.30 22.76 13.29
N GLY A 293 -0.46 23.36 14.13
CA GLY A 293 -0.91 24.16 15.27
C GLY A 293 -1.76 25.36 14.84
N ALA A 294 -1.35 26.06 13.78
CA ALA A 294 -2.14 27.16 13.20
C ALA A 294 -3.50 26.68 12.68
N PHE A 295 -3.52 25.61 11.89
CA PHE A 295 -4.75 25.02 11.37
C PHE A 295 -5.70 24.58 12.49
N THR A 296 -5.21 23.82 13.48
CA THR A 296 -6.06 23.33 14.57
C THR A 296 -6.61 24.46 15.41
N LYS A 297 -5.84 25.54 15.60
CA LYS A 297 -6.29 26.73 16.32
C LYS A 297 -7.43 27.43 15.57
N GLU A 298 -7.35 27.53 14.25
CA GLU A 298 -8.38 28.15 13.41
C GLU A 298 -9.64 27.28 13.30
N LYS A 299 -9.46 25.97 13.09
CA LYS A 299 -10.56 25.03 12.86
C LYS A 299 -11.28 24.63 14.15
N TYR A 300 -10.52 24.42 15.23
CA TYR A 300 -10.98 23.89 16.51
C TYR A 300 -10.54 24.78 17.68
N PRO A 301 -10.98 26.05 17.73
CA PRO A 301 -10.44 27.07 18.63
C PRO A 301 -10.54 26.76 20.12
N GLU A 302 -11.58 26.02 20.52
CA GLU A 302 -11.88 25.64 21.91
C GLU A 302 -11.23 24.30 22.31
N GLU A 303 -10.33 23.78 21.49
CA GLU A 303 -9.79 22.42 21.61
C GLU A 303 -8.28 22.38 21.88
N SER A 304 -7.72 23.48 22.38
CA SER A 304 -6.32 23.55 22.82
C SER A 304 -5.99 22.39 23.76
N GLY A 305 -4.95 21.63 23.43
CA GLY A 305 -4.49 20.49 24.23
C GLY A 305 -5.34 19.22 24.12
N LYS A 306 -6.37 19.18 23.27
CA LYS A 306 -7.15 17.96 22.98
C LYS A 306 -6.57 17.12 21.85
N TRP A 307 -5.62 17.67 21.09
CA TRP A 307 -5.04 17.05 19.90
C TRP A 307 -3.55 16.80 20.05
N LYS A 308 -3.04 15.82 19.31
CA LYS A 308 -1.61 15.55 19.14
C LYS A 308 -1.28 15.31 17.68
N LEU A 309 -0.13 15.82 17.23
CA LEU A 309 0.47 15.39 15.99
C LEU A 309 1.08 14.02 16.22
N TYR A 310 0.53 12.99 15.59
CA TYR A 310 0.98 11.62 15.76
C TYR A 310 2.17 11.31 14.85
N ALA A 311 2.01 11.54 13.54
CA ALA A 311 3.03 11.25 12.54
C ALA A 311 3.03 12.29 11.41
N ILE A 312 4.15 12.36 10.69
CA ILE A 312 4.28 13.08 9.42
C ILE A 312 4.81 12.10 8.38
N PHE A 313 4.30 12.19 7.15
CA PHE A 313 4.87 11.47 6.02
C PHE A 313 4.76 12.21 4.68
N ARG A 314 5.40 11.69 3.62
CA ARG A 314 5.28 12.23 2.26
C ARG A 314 4.42 11.33 1.39
N GLU A 315 3.48 11.92 0.65
CA GLU A 315 2.62 11.23 -0.30
C GLU A 315 2.08 12.24 -1.32
N HIS A 316 1.99 11.84 -2.59
CA HIS A 316 1.53 12.69 -3.71
C HIS A 316 2.21 14.08 -3.80
N GLY A 317 3.49 14.18 -3.41
CA GLY A 317 4.23 15.44 -3.40
C GLY A 317 3.93 16.36 -2.21
N TYR A 318 3.08 15.94 -1.27
CA TYR A 318 2.73 16.70 -0.07
C TYR A 318 3.43 16.16 1.17
N LEU A 319 3.55 17.02 2.18
CA LEU A 319 3.74 16.58 3.56
C LEU A 319 2.36 16.31 4.17
N ILE A 320 2.11 15.08 4.58
CA ILE A 320 0.88 14.68 5.25
C ILE A 320 1.13 14.62 6.76
N ALA A 321 0.39 15.42 7.52
CA ALA A 321 0.39 15.38 8.97
C ALA A 321 -0.83 14.62 9.49
N GLU A 322 -0.60 13.55 10.24
CA GLU A 322 -1.64 12.75 10.88
C GLU A 322 -1.85 13.21 12.32
N ILE A 323 -3.05 13.71 12.62
CA ILE A 323 -3.43 14.30 13.91
C ILE A 323 -4.47 13.42 14.58
N TRP A 324 -4.21 13.06 15.83
CA TRP A 324 -5.08 12.21 16.64
C TRP A 324 -5.60 13.00 17.85
N PRO A 325 -6.79 12.65 18.38
CA PRO A 325 -7.18 13.06 19.72
C PRO A 325 -6.13 12.59 20.74
N LYS A 326 -5.86 13.44 21.73
CA LYS A 326 -4.91 13.14 22.82
C LYS A 326 -5.39 11.98 23.68
N VAL A 327 -6.70 11.90 23.89
CA VAL A 327 -7.34 10.78 24.57
C VAL A 327 -8.02 9.93 23.51
N GLN A 328 -7.49 8.73 23.31
CA GLN A 328 -8.06 7.75 22.41
C GLN A 328 -9.00 6.82 23.17
N ASP A 329 -10.08 6.42 22.51
CA ASP A 329 -10.89 5.31 22.98
C ASP A 329 -10.21 3.98 22.61
N LYS A 330 -10.90 2.86 22.79
CA LYS A 330 -10.37 1.53 22.47
C LYS A 330 -10.80 1.05 21.10
N LYS A 331 -11.56 1.83 20.33
CA LYS A 331 -12.11 1.37 19.06
C LYS A 331 -10.98 1.11 18.08
N VAL A 332 -11.11 0.06 17.28
CA VAL A 332 -10.12 -0.26 16.24
C VAL A 332 -10.06 0.86 15.18
N ILE A 333 -11.19 1.52 14.94
CA ILE A 333 -11.27 2.73 14.13
C ILE A 333 -11.06 3.92 15.06
N GLN A 334 -9.93 4.60 14.93
CA GLN A 334 -9.60 5.80 15.69
C GLN A 334 -9.98 7.07 14.92
N HIS A 335 -10.48 8.09 15.62
CA HIS A 335 -10.66 9.41 15.03
C HIS A 335 -9.30 10.00 14.69
N LYS A 336 -9.15 10.49 13.46
CA LYS A 336 -7.94 11.14 12.98
C LYS A 336 -8.22 12.14 11.87
N LEU A 337 -7.39 13.17 11.82
CA LEU A 337 -7.30 14.13 10.73
C LEU A 337 -6.03 13.85 9.94
N LYS A 338 -6.09 13.99 8.62
CA LYS A 338 -4.90 14.10 7.77
C LYS A 338 -4.88 15.49 7.14
N LEU A 339 -3.81 16.25 7.35
CA LEU A 339 -3.61 17.55 6.73
C LEU A 339 -2.62 17.43 5.56
N PHE A 340 -2.97 18.00 4.41
CA PHE A 340 -2.10 18.10 3.25
C PHE A 340 -1.35 19.43 3.28
N ILE A 341 -0.04 19.38 3.45
CA ILE A 341 0.84 20.53 3.62
C ILE A 341 1.73 20.66 2.37
N ASP A 342 1.76 21.85 1.78
CA ASP A 342 2.69 22.17 0.70
C ASP A 342 4.14 22.19 1.23
N PRO A 343 5.04 21.33 0.74
CA PRO A 343 6.44 21.29 1.19
C PRO A 343 7.22 22.58 0.85
N ALA A 344 6.78 23.38 -0.11
CA ALA A 344 7.48 24.62 -0.47
C ALA A 344 7.14 25.79 0.48
N THR A 345 5.89 25.87 0.93
CA THR A 345 5.40 27.00 1.75
C THR A 345 5.08 26.63 3.20
N TYR A 346 4.99 25.33 3.50
CA TYR A 346 4.50 24.79 4.77
C TYR A 346 3.11 25.29 5.15
N ARG A 347 2.24 25.52 4.16
CA ARG A 347 0.85 25.88 4.39
C ARG A 347 -0.03 24.64 4.25
N VAL A 348 -0.99 24.50 5.17
CA VAL A 348 -2.05 23.51 5.03
C VAL A 348 -2.92 23.94 3.85
N LEU A 349 -3.02 23.08 2.85
CA LEU A 349 -3.83 23.29 1.65
C LEU A 349 -5.22 22.68 1.80
N ASN A 350 -5.28 21.46 2.35
CA ASN A 350 -6.52 20.71 2.49
C ASN A 350 -6.42 19.74 3.67
N PHE A 351 -7.53 19.11 4.05
CA PHE A 351 -7.57 18.08 5.08
C PHE A 351 -8.70 17.07 4.86
N THR A 352 -8.54 15.88 5.42
CA THR A 352 -9.60 14.89 5.56
C THR A 352 -9.83 14.58 7.02
N ASP A 353 -11.09 14.34 7.38
CA ASP A 353 -11.53 13.95 8.71
C ASP A 353 -12.31 12.63 8.58
N ASN A 354 -11.93 11.61 9.36
CA ASN A 354 -12.61 10.32 9.34
C ASN A 354 -13.74 10.19 10.38
N GLU A 355 -14.13 11.27 11.05
CA GLU A 355 -15.24 11.28 12.03
C GLU A 355 -16.52 10.66 11.45
N PHE A 356 -16.82 10.91 10.17
CA PHE A 356 -18.01 10.36 9.51
C PHE A 356 -18.05 8.82 9.54
N ILE A 357 -16.91 8.14 9.56
CA ILE A 357 -16.84 6.67 9.68
C ILE A 357 -17.30 6.24 11.07
N LEU A 358 -16.88 6.96 12.11
CA LEU A 358 -17.29 6.69 13.49
C LEU A 358 -18.78 6.97 13.68
N GLU A 359 -19.31 8.00 13.02
CA GLU A 359 -20.72 8.34 13.08
C GLU A 359 -21.63 7.21 12.57
N MET A 360 -21.16 6.41 11.61
CA MET A 360 -21.90 5.24 11.11
C MET A 360 -22.22 4.24 12.23
N PHE A 361 -21.37 4.16 13.26
CA PHE A 361 -21.50 3.23 14.38
C PHE A 361 -22.16 3.86 15.63
N ASN A 362 -22.69 5.09 15.55
CA ASN A 362 -23.32 5.75 16.69
C ASN A 362 -24.54 5.01 17.27
N HIS A 363 -25.17 4.16 16.46
CA HIS A 363 -26.29 3.32 16.89
C HIS A 363 -25.86 2.03 17.57
N PHE A 364 -24.58 1.66 17.49
CA PHE A 364 -24.07 0.44 18.08
C PHE A 364 -24.07 0.52 19.59
N SER A 365 -24.39 -0.59 20.24
CA SER A 365 -24.27 -0.70 21.69
C SER A 365 -22.81 -0.79 22.14
N GLU A 366 -22.52 -0.20 23.29
CA GLU A 366 -21.19 -0.16 23.91
C GLU A 366 -20.63 -1.55 24.19
N ALA A 367 -19.29 -1.66 24.17
CA ALA A 367 -18.62 -2.90 24.49
C ALA A 367 -18.89 -3.34 25.94
N GLU A 368 -19.10 -4.64 26.13
CA GLU A 368 -19.18 -5.22 27.46
C GLU A 368 -17.86 -5.01 28.25
N SER A 369 -17.95 -5.00 29.58
CA SER A 369 -16.77 -4.81 30.40
C SER A 369 -15.83 -6.04 30.32
N PRO A 370 -14.53 -5.83 30.08
CA PRO A 370 -13.58 -6.93 30.00
C PRO A 370 -13.44 -7.62 31.37
N VAL A 371 -13.51 -8.96 31.38
CA VAL A 371 -13.32 -9.79 32.58
C VAL A 371 -11.96 -10.51 32.58
N LEU A 372 -11.26 -10.51 31.44
CA LEU A 372 -9.92 -11.05 31.29
C LEU A 372 -8.84 -10.00 31.52
N THR A 373 -7.71 -10.46 32.08
CA THR A 373 -6.47 -9.67 32.11
C THR A 373 -5.66 -9.91 30.84
N ARG A 374 -4.80 -8.95 30.50
CA ARG A 374 -3.87 -9.05 29.36
C ARG A 374 -3.05 -10.33 29.39
N ASP A 375 -2.49 -10.71 30.55
CA ASP A 375 -1.68 -11.94 30.68
C ASP A 375 -2.48 -13.21 30.38
N LYS A 376 -3.75 -13.28 30.80
CA LYS A 376 -4.62 -14.44 30.53
C LYS A 376 -5.04 -14.50 29.06
N ALA A 377 -5.26 -13.36 28.43
CA ALA A 377 -5.52 -13.29 27.00
C ALA A 377 -4.29 -13.74 26.20
N PHE A 378 -3.09 -13.31 26.61
CA PHE A 378 -1.83 -13.76 26.01
C PHE A 378 -1.65 -15.28 26.12
N GLU A 379 -1.88 -15.88 27.30
CA GLU A 379 -1.82 -17.35 27.48
C GLU A 379 -2.74 -18.10 26.50
N LYS A 380 -3.91 -17.53 26.18
CA LYS A 380 -4.87 -18.11 25.23
C LYS A 380 -4.44 -17.92 23.77
N LEU A 381 -3.81 -16.79 23.44
CA LEU A 381 -3.33 -16.48 22.09
C LEU A 381 -1.98 -17.11 21.77
N HIS A 382 -1.21 -17.55 22.77
CA HIS A 382 0.17 -18.01 22.61
C HIS A 382 0.35 -19.05 21.49
N SER A 383 -0.58 -20.02 21.37
CA SER A 383 -0.53 -21.05 20.33
C SER A 383 -0.96 -20.60 18.94
N TYR A 384 -1.52 -19.40 18.81
CA TYR A 384 -2.04 -18.81 17.57
C TYR A 384 -1.13 -17.73 17.00
N ILE A 385 -0.12 -17.30 17.77
CA ILE A 385 0.83 -16.28 17.32
C ILE A 385 1.89 -16.94 16.45
N GLU A 386 2.06 -16.41 15.24
CA GLU A 386 3.00 -16.89 14.25
C GLU A 386 4.21 -15.97 14.18
N ILE A 387 5.39 -16.58 14.06
CA ILE A 387 6.66 -15.88 13.84
C ILE A 387 7.29 -16.46 12.59
N THR A 388 7.18 -15.75 11.49
CA THR A 388 7.65 -16.20 10.18
C THR A 388 8.81 -15.34 9.68
N PRO A 389 9.83 -15.93 9.02
CA PRO A 389 10.88 -15.15 8.38
C PRO A 389 10.29 -14.28 7.25
N VAL A 390 10.75 -13.04 7.16
CA VAL A 390 10.41 -12.10 6.09
C VAL A 390 11.61 -11.19 5.81
N TYR A 391 11.82 -10.83 4.57
CA TYR A 391 12.82 -9.84 4.17
C TYR A 391 12.20 -8.46 4.11
N ILE A 392 12.75 -7.49 4.85
CA ILE A 392 12.27 -6.10 4.87
C ILE A 392 13.29 -5.22 4.17
N TYR A 393 12.82 -4.38 3.26
CA TYR A 393 13.67 -3.40 2.59
C TYR A 393 14.14 -2.30 3.56
N GLU A 394 15.45 -2.13 3.69
CA GLU A 394 16.08 -1.05 4.45
C GLU A 394 16.63 0.01 3.47
N PRO A 395 15.98 1.17 3.33
CA PRO A 395 16.33 2.15 2.30
C PRO A 395 17.75 2.71 2.47
N ASN A 396 18.23 2.92 3.70
CA ASN A 396 19.57 3.47 3.93
C ASN A 396 20.71 2.61 3.39
N SER A 397 20.47 1.30 3.33
CA SER A 397 21.44 0.32 2.83
C SER A 397 21.11 -0.16 1.42
N GLU A 398 19.93 0.17 0.91
CA GLU A 398 19.35 -0.38 -0.32
C GLU A 398 19.34 -1.93 -0.35
N THR A 399 19.20 -2.56 0.82
CA THR A 399 19.19 -4.02 0.97
C THR A 399 17.97 -4.53 1.71
N TYR A 400 17.63 -5.78 1.46
CA TYR A 400 16.62 -6.54 2.19
C TYR A 400 17.26 -7.27 3.36
N GLN A 401 16.76 -6.98 4.57
CA GLN A 401 17.23 -7.57 5.82
C GLN A 401 16.25 -8.60 6.35
N LEU A 402 16.77 -9.75 6.80
CA LEU A 402 15.95 -10.78 7.41
C LEU A 402 15.36 -10.28 8.74
N CYS A 403 14.06 -10.40 8.89
CA CYS A 403 13.29 -10.06 10.07
C CYS A 403 12.30 -11.19 10.39
N GLY A 404 11.75 -11.20 11.60
CA GLY A 404 10.58 -12.00 11.95
C GLY A 404 9.32 -11.16 11.86
N LYS A 405 8.38 -11.56 11.01
CA LYS A 405 7.02 -11.05 11.05
C LYS A 405 6.30 -11.75 12.20
N VAL A 406 5.77 -10.96 13.12
CA VAL A 406 4.90 -11.41 14.20
C VAL A 406 3.48 -11.07 13.81
N ASP A 407 2.64 -12.08 13.69
CA ASP A 407 1.26 -11.94 13.23
C ASP A 407 0.34 -12.87 14.04
N CYS A 408 -0.93 -12.51 14.13
CA CYS A 408 -1.95 -13.29 14.82
C CYS A 408 -3.33 -12.96 14.27
N SER A 409 -3.88 -13.86 13.45
CA SER A 409 -5.24 -13.73 12.90
C SER A 409 -6.35 -13.89 13.96
N TYR A 410 -6.00 -14.28 15.19
CA TYR A 410 -6.94 -14.53 16.27
C TYR A 410 -6.92 -13.44 17.34
N GLY A 411 -8.09 -13.18 17.91
CA GLY A 411 -8.26 -12.36 19.10
C GLY A 411 -8.88 -13.17 20.25
N VAL A 412 -8.89 -12.59 21.45
CA VAL A 412 -9.65 -13.14 22.58
C VAL A 412 -10.76 -12.17 22.94
N ASN A 413 -12.01 -12.62 22.86
CA ASN A 413 -13.15 -11.88 23.40
C ASN A 413 -12.88 -11.59 24.89
N ALA A 414 -12.76 -10.32 25.24
CA ALA A 414 -12.34 -9.92 26.57
C ALA A 414 -13.44 -10.11 27.64
N SER A 415 -14.69 -10.30 27.21
CA SER A 415 -15.86 -10.52 28.08
C SER A 415 -16.14 -11.99 28.34
N THR A 416 -15.93 -12.87 27.35
CA THR A 416 -16.19 -14.32 27.49
C THR A 416 -14.92 -15.14 27.69
N GLY A 417 -13.80 -14.67 27.15
CA GLY A 417 -12.53 -15.39 27.11
C GLY A 417 -12.41 -16.38 25.96
N ASP A 418 -13.33 -16.35 24.99
CA ASP A 418 -13.27 -17.19 23.80
C ASP A 418 -12.23 -16.67 22.80
N VAL A 419 -11.54 -17.58 22.12
CA VAL A 419 -10.64 -17.26 21.02
C VAL A 419 -11.48 -17.17 19.74
N ILE A 420 -11.33 -16.10 18.99
CA ILE A 420 -12.11 -15.76 17.80
C ILE A 420 -11.19 -15.45 16.63
N LEU A 421 -11.59 -15.81 15.41
CA LEU A 421 -10.90 -15.42 14.19
C LEU A 421 -11.31 -13.98 13.85
N LEU A 422 -10.33 -13.09 13.67
CA LEU A 422 -10.60 -11.65 13.48
C LEU A 422 -11.17 -11.34 12.08
N ASP A 423 -10.80 -12.13 11.07
CA ASP A 423 -11.28 -11.96 9.68
C ASP A 423 -12.76 -12.34 9.49
N GLU A 424 -13.39 -12.99 10.48
CA GLU A 424 -14.79 -13.41 10.47
C GLU A 424 -15.71 -12.46 11.26
N LEU A 425 -15.20 -11.30 11.72
CA LEU A 425 -15.93 -10.35 12.58
C LEU A 425 -16.63 -9.21 11.84
#